data_AF-A0A813HQZ7-F1
#
_entry.id   AF-A0A813HQZ7-F1
#
_cell.length_a   1.000
_cell.length_b   1.000
_cell.length_c   1.000
_cell.angle_alpha   90.00
_cell.angle_beta   90.00
_cell.angle_gamma   90.00
#
_symmetry.space_group_name_H-M   'P 1'
#
loop_
_entity.id
_entity.type
_entity.pdbx_description
1 polymer ?
#
loop_
_entity_poly.entity_id
_entity_poly.type
_entity_poly.pdbx_seq_one_letter_code
_entity_poly.pdbx_strand_id
1 'polypeptide(L)'
;MEDSRKRNMQMQENFKELSPAEVLVKLQRGNARFWTGCASRPEASAFERRAMIMQQFPSTAILGCSDSRVPVEVVFDQGLGDMFVVRVAGNSLDTSTTASLQYAVKHLSVKVLMVMGHEGCGAIKAAGLPIAQIEQEPQELANALKMLKRGLDEQRLKNVHDARAYDREAVITNVRRQVEGLCRDAAIMKKVQNEELIVVGCFYEISSGIVDFFMEVTEAPTAAAEPHLVMRGVHSGVQSRMEYHVDQTPKADCEGSEQGVIFKRQVSFTPPAPDSAPVKPSEGDGIHMRYAKALA
;
A
#
# COMPACT_ATOMS: atom_id res chain seq x y z
N MET A 1 15.04 -18.03 27.68
CA MET A 1 15.14 -16.54 27.75
C MET A 1 16.46 -16.06 27.16
N GLU A 2 17.60 -16.63 27.56
CA GLU A 2 18.90 -16.29 26.99
C GLU A 2 18.96 -16.55 25.46
N ASP A 3 18.43 -17.69 24.99
CA ASP A 3 18.37 -17.99 23.56
C ASP A 3 17.51 -16.98 22.77
N SER A 4 16.43 -16.49 23.37
CA SER A 4 15.60 -15.43 22.80
C SER A 4 16.38 -14.10 22.70
N ARG A 5 17.23 -13.79 23.68
CA ARG A 5 18.12 -12.61 23.63
C ARG A 5 19.18 -12.75 22.54
N LYS A 6 19.82 -13.92 22.43
CA LYS A 6 20.79 -14.22 21.37
C LYS A 6 20.16 -14.11 19.98
N ARG A 7 18.94 -14.65 19.81
CA ARG A 7 18.17 -14.48 18.57
C ARG A 7 17.87 -13.02 18.26
N ASN A 8 17.44 -12.22 19.24
CA ASN A 8 17.18 -10.80 19.02
C ASN A 8 18.45 -10.03 18.61
N MET A 9 19.61 -10.32 19.22
CA MET A 9 20.89 -9.74 18.81
C MET A 9 21.27 -10.14 17.39
N GLN A 10 21.10 -11.42 17.04
CA GLN A 10 21.35 -11.91 15.67
C GLN A 10 20.40 -11.23 14.66
N MET A 11 19.12 -11.07 14.99
CA MET A 11 18.15 -10.36 14.15
C MET A 11 18.54 -8.89 13.95
N GLN A 12 19.05 -8.24 15.01
CA GLN A 12 19.53 -6.87 14.94
C GLN A 12 20.75 -6.73 14.00
N GLU A 13 21.72 -7.64 14.08
CA GLU A 13 22.87 -7.61 13.17
C GLU A 13 22.45 -7.88 11.73
N ASN A 14 21.62 -8.91 11.50
CA ASN A 14 21.07 -9.21 10.18
C ASN A 14 20.27 -8.01 9.62
N PHE A 15 19.59 -7.24 10.46
CA PHE A 15 18.86 -6.04 10.05
C PHE A 15 19.79 -4.92 9.60
N LYS A 16 20.92 -4.69 10.29
CA LYS A 16 21.89 -3.65 9.91
C LYS A 16 22.46 -3.88 8.51
N GLU A 17 22.57 -5.14 8.10
CA GLU A 17 23.06 -5.55 6.79
C GLU A 17 22.03 -5.35 5.66
N LEU A 18 20.73 -5.22 5.99
CA LEU A 18 19.70 -5.03 4.97
C LEU A 18 19.71 -3.60 4.43
N SER A 19 19.69 -3.51 3.11
CA SER A 19 19.38 -2.28 2.40
C SER A 19 17.89 -1.90 2.54
N PRO A 20 17.54 -0.60 2.43
CA PRO A 20 16.15 -0.17 2.32
C PRO A 20 15.33 -0.90 1.25
N ALA A 21 15.92 -1.17 0.09
CA ALA A 21 15.25 -1.89 -1.00
C ALA A 21 14.90 -3.33 -0.60
N GLU A 22 15.78 -4.04 0.10
CA GLU A 22 15.50 -5.39 0.60
C GLU A 22 14.40 -5.41 1.66
N VAL A 23 14.37 -4.40 2.54
CA VAL A 23 13.28 -4.24 3.51
C VAL A 23 11.95 -4.01 2.81
N LEU A 24 11.90 -3.15 1.79
CA LEU A 24 10.69 -2.92 1.00
C LEU A 24 10.19 -4.19 0.30
N VAL A 25 11.10 -4.97 -0.31
CA VAL A 25 10.76 -6.26 -0.93
C VAL A 25 10.21 -7.25 0.10
N LYS A 26 10.74 -7.26 1.33
CA LYS A 26 10.21 -8.10 2.42
C LYS A 26 8.76 -7.73 2.77
N LEU A 27 8.44 -6.44 2.86
CA LEU A 27 7.07 -5.97 3.10
C LEU A 27 6.12 -6.36 1.95
N GLN A 28 6.55 -6.18 0.70
CA GLN A 28 5.76 -6.58 -0.48
C GLN A 28 5.47 -8.09 -0.49
N ARG A 29 6.47 -8.92 -0.16
CA ARG A 29 6.29 -10.37 -0.01
C ARG A 29 5.38 -10.73 1.17
N GLY A 30 5.46 -9.96 2.25
CA GLY A 30 4.57 -10.09 3.41
C GLY A 30 3.11 -9.84 3.03
N ASN A 31 2.83 -8.74 2.33
CA ASN A 31 1.50 -8.48 1.80
C ASN A 31 1.04 -9.55 0.81
N ALA A 32 1.95 -10.04 -0.05
CA ALA A 32 1.65 -11.15 -0.95
C ALA A 32 1.16 -12.40 -0.20
N ARG A 33 1.82 -12.78 0.90
CA ARG A 33 1.36 -13.88 1.74
C ARG A 33 0.01 -13.58 2.40
N PHE A 34 -0.20 -12.35 2.86
CA PHE A 34 -1.47 -11.95 3.47
C PHE A 34 -2.65 -12.10 2.51
N TRP A 35 -2.62 -11.46 1.34
CA TRP A 35 -3.78 -11.46 0.43
C TRP A 35 -4.00 -12.80 -0.28
N THR A 36 -2.97 -13.64 -0.40
CA THR A 36 -3.11 -15.02 -0.92
C THR A 36 -3.57 -16.04 0.12
N GLY A 37 -3.72 -15.65 1.39
CA GLY A 37 -4.11 -16.56 2.47
C GLY A 37 -2.98 -17.44 3.00
N CYS A 38 -1.73 -17.14 2.67
CA CYS A 38 -0.52 -17.87 3.10
C CYS A 38 0.29 -17.13 4.18
N ALA A 39 -0.34 -16.24 4.95
CA ALA A 39 0.30 -15.50 6.03
C ALA A 39 0.91 -16.44 7.07
N SER A 40 2.16 -16.18 7.45
CA SER A 40 2.87 -16.97 8.45
C SER A 40 2.39 -16.71 9.88
N ARG A 41 1.78 -15.54 10.13
CA ARG A 41 1.29 -15.09 11.45
C ARG A 41 2.39 -15.24 12.51
N PRO A 42 3.46 -14.44 12.43
CA PRO A 42 4.63 -14.57 13.31
C PRO A 42 4.31 -14.13 14.75
N GLU A 43 3.58 -14.98 15.47
CA GLU A 43 3.21 -14.76 16.86
C GLU A 43 4.45 -14.93 17.76
N ALA A 44 4.74 -13.92 18.57
CA ALA A 44 5.84 -13.98 19.53
C ALA A 44 5.42 -14.72 20.80
N SER A 45 6.19 -15.72 21.20
CA SER A 45 6.06 -16.40 22.49
C SER A 45 6.32 -15.43 23.66
N ALA A 46 5.84 -15.77 24.87
CA ALA A 46 6.08 -14.95 26.05
C ALA A 46 7.57 -14.70 26.34
N PHE A 47 8.46 -15.63 25.95
CA PHE A 47 9.90 -15.44 26.10
C PHE A 47 10.50 -14.48 25.07
N GLU A 48 10.05 -14.53 23.82
CA GLU A 48 10.46 -13.58 22.78
C GLU A 48 9.99 -12.17 23.11
N ARG A 49 8.73 -12.02 23.56
CA ARG A 49 8.21 -10.73 24.05
C ARG A 49 9.07 -10.17 25.19
N ARG A 50 9.41 -10.99 26.19
CA ARG A 50 10.28 -10.57 27.32
C ARG A 50 11.71 -10.23 26.88
N ALA A 51 12.22 -10.84 25.82
CA ALA A 51 13.56 -10.55 25.32
C ALA A 51 13.66 -9.16 24.67
N MET A 52 12.54 -8.56 24.26
CA MET A 52 12.48 -7.21 23.66
C MET A 52 12.29 -6.07 24.66
N ILE A 53 12.20 -6.35 25.98
CA ILE A 53 12.00 -5.32 27.01
C ILE A 53 13.09 -4.23 26.96
N MET A 54 14.33 -4.62 26.64
CA MET A 54 15.46 -3.70 26.70
C MET A 54 15.64 -2.86 25.43
N GLN A 55 15.27 -3.38 24.26
CA GLN A 55 15.59 -2.78 22.95
C GLN A 55 14.58 -3.21 21.88
N GLN A 56 14.37 -2.33 20.89
CA GLN A 56 13.56 -2.56 19.68
C GLN A 56 14.36 -2.14 18.44
N PHE A 57 14.15 -2.84 17.31
CA PHE A 57 14.83 -2.58 16.04
C PHE A 57 13.87 -2.76 14.85
N PRO A 58 12.79 -1.97 14.78
CA PRO A 58 11.86 -2.06 13.67
C PRO A 58 12.58 -1.71 12.36
N SER A 59 12.30 -2.47 11.30
CA SER A 59 12.86 -2.18 9.98
C SER A 59 12.10 -1.08 9.25
N THR A 60 10.86 -0.85 9.67
CA THR A 60 9.91 0.00 8.96
C THR A 60 9.17 0.88 9.95
N ALA A 61 9.05 2.16 9.65
CA ALA A 61 8.07 3.04 10.26
C ALA A 61 6.89 3.25 9.31
N ILE A 62 5.67 3.32 9.84
CA ILE A 62 4.48 3.52 9.03
C ILE A 62 3.49 4.47 9.69
N LEU A 63 2.99 5.42 8.91
CA LEU A 63 1.84 6.24 9.21
C LEU A 63 0.61 5.62 8.54
N GLY A 64 -0.27 5.03 9.34
CA GLY A 64 -1.50 4.39 8.88
C GLY A 64 -2.76 5.04 9.46
N CYS A 65 -3.92 4.62 8.96
CA CYS A 65 -5.20 5.08 9.49
C CYS A 65 -5.57 4.32 10.79
N SER A 66 -6.27 4.98 11.71
CA SER A 66 -6.86 4.34 12.91
C SER A 66 -8.04 3.40 12.59
N ASP A 67 -8.42 3.25 11.32
CA ASP A 67 -9.50 2.35 10.88
C ASP A 67 -9.27 0.91 11.37
N SER A 68 -10.24 0.34 12.10
CA SER A 68 -10.11 -0.98 12.73
C SER A 68 -9.90 -2.13 11.75
N ARG A 69 -10.23 -1.93 10.47
CA ARG A 69 -10.05 -2.92 9.38
C ARG A 69 -8.66 -2.89 8.76
N VAL A 70 -7.78 -2.00 9.24
CA VAL A 70 -6.41 -1.83 8.73
C VAL A 70 -5.37 -2.20 9.80
N PRO A 71 -5.28 -3.49 10.18
CA PRO A 71 -4.22 -3.99 11.07
C PRO A 71 -2.90 -4.10 10.31
N VAL A 72 -2.05 -3.09 10.42
CA VAL A 72 -0.85 -2.91 9.59
C VAL A 72 0.09 -4.12 9.63
N GLU A 73 0.39 -4.64 10.82
CA GLU A 73 1.29 -5.76 11.03
C GLU A 73 0.75 -7.03 10.37
N VAL A 74 -0.57 -7.23 10.41
CA VAL A 74 -1.24 -8.37 9.76
C VAL A 74 -1.20 -8.22 8.24
N VAL A 75 -1.48 -7.02 7.71
CA VAL A 75 -1.49 -6.74 6.27
C VAL A 75 -0.12 -7.00 5.61
N PHE A 76 0.97 -6.80 6.35
CA PHE A 76 2.34 -7.06 5.88
C PHE A 76 2.94 -8.35 6.42
N ASP A 77 2.16 -9.20 7.10
CA ASP A 77 2.64 -10.45 7.73
C ASP A 77 3.93 -10.24 8.56
N GLN A 78 3.92 -9.20 9.39
CA GLN A 78 5.00 -8.80 10.30
C GLN A 78 4.67 -9.20 11.74
N GLY A 79 5.72 -9.43 12.53
CA GLY A 79 5.65 -9.82 13.93
C GLY A 79 5.90 -8.68 14.90
N LEU A 80 5.99 -9.05 16.17
CA LEU A 80 6.24 -8.09 17.24
C LEU A 80 7.66 -7.52 17.12
N GLY A 81 7.75 -6.19 17.06
CA GLY A 81 9.03 -5.46 17.01
C GLY A 81 9.55 -5.17 15.60
N ASP A 82 8.90 -5.70 14.56
CA ASP A 82 9.31 -5.52 13.16
C ASP A 82 8.95 -4.13 12.61
N MET A 83 7.88 -3.52 13.12
CA MET A 83 7.33 -2.25 12.64
C MET A 83 7.15 -1.23 13.77
N PHE A 84 7.47 0.03 13.46
CA PHE A 84 7.11 1.19 14.26
C PHE A 84 5.84 1.83 13.68
N VAL A 85 4.70 1.62 14.35
CA VAL A 85 3.39 1.94 13.79
C VAL A 85 2.81 3.19 14.45
N VAL A 86 2.50 4.20 13.64
CA VAL A 86 1.79 5.43 14.04
C VAL A 86 0.43 5.43 13.35
N ARG A 87 -0.65 5.55 14.11
CA ARG A 87 -2.02 5.51 13.57
C ARG A 87 -2.84 6.70 14.02
N VAL A 88 -3.44 7.40 13.06
CA VAL A 88 -4.38 8.51 13.28
C VAL A 88 -5.47 8.45 12.20
N ALA A 89 -6.67 8.95 12.50
CA ALA A 89 -7.77 8.98 11.52
C ALA A 89 -7.35 9.74 10.25
N GLY A 90 -7.47 9.10 9.08
CA GLY A 90 -7.06 9.67 7.79
C GLY A 90 -5.54 9.76 7.59
N ASN A 91 -4.74 9.11 8.44
CA ASN A 91 -3.29 9.07 8.38
C ASN A 91 -2.65 10.46 8.18
N SER A 92 -3.21 11.48 8.85
CA SER A 92 -2.76 12.86 8.79
C SER A 92 -1.37 13.05 9.40
N LEU A 93 -0.55 13.89 8.79
CA LEU A 93 0.70 14.36 9.37
C LEU A 93 0.44 15.64 10.19
N ASP A 94 0.64 15.53 11.49
CA ASP A 94 0.54 16.58 12.51
C ASP A 94 1.81 16.61 13.38
N THR A 95 1.85 17.45 14.41
CA THR A 95 3.03 17.58 15.28
C THR A 95 3.44 16.26 15.93
N SER A 96 2.47 15.50 16.47
CA SER A 96 2.75 14.27 17.22
C SER A 96 3.17 13.14 16.29
N THR A 97 2.45 12.95 15.19
CA THR A 97 2.77 11.93 14.18
C THR A 97 4.12 12.22 13.50
N THR A 98 4.42 13.48 13.17
CA THR A 98 5.73 13.88 12.64
C THR A 98 6.85 13.55 13.62
N ALA A 99 6.70 13.93 14.90
CA ALA A 99 7.71 13.68 15.92
C ALA A 99 7.94 12.17 16.13
N SER A 100 6.87 11.36 16.11
CA SER A 100 6.99 9.90 16.19
C SER A 100 7.77 9.30 15.02
N LEU A 101 7.52 9.76 13.79
CA LEU A 101 8.23 9.26 12.61
C LEU A 101 9.69 9.73 12.59
N GLN A 102 9.95 10.98 12.98
CA GLN A 102 11.33 11.48 13.19
C GLN A 102 12.08 10.66 14.22
N TYR A 103 11.43 10.24 15.31
CA TYR A 103 12.03 9.36 16.30
C TYR A 103 12.42 8.02 15.69
N ALA A 104 11.53 7.39 14.92
CA ALA A 104 11.82 6.13 14.26
C ALA A 104 13.00 6.24 13.28
N VAL A 105 13.05 7.31 12.47
CA VAL A 105 14.15 7.56 11.54
C VAL A 105 15.46 7.84 12.27
N LYS A 106 15.45 8.72 13.28
CA LYS A 106 16.66 9.19 13.96
C LYS A 106 17.22 8.21 14.98
N HIS A 107 16.36 7.60 15.78
CA HIS A 107 16.76 6.81 16.94
C HIS A 107 16.66 5.30 16.69
N LEU A 108 15.73 4.86 15.85
CA LEU A 108 15.56 3.43 15.54
C LEU A 108 16.21 3.03 14.21
N SER A 109 16.61 4.02 13.40
CA SER A 109 17.27 3.80 12.10
C SER A 109 16.47 2.88 11.17
N VAL A 110 15.15 3.07 11.13
CA VAL A 110 14.27 2.36 10.18
C VAL A 110 14.77 2.57 8.76
N LYS A 111 14.61 1.54 7.92
CA LYS A 111 15.08 1.55 6.52
C LYS A 111 13.97 1.91 5.54
N VAL A 112 12.71 1.75 5.93
CA VAL A 112 11.54 2.16 5.15
C VAL A 112 10.64 3.03 6.00
N LEU A 113 10.24 4.20 5.47
CA LEU A 113 9.23 5.08 6.05
C LEU A 113 8.01 5.11 5.13
N MET A 114 6.88 4.62 5.60
CA MET A 114 5.69 4.43 4.77
C MET A 114 4.53 5.31 5.22
N VAL A 115 3.76 5.83 4.25
CA VAL A 115 2.43 6.38 4.48
C VAL A 115 1.43 5.47 3.76
N MET A 116 0.47 4.91 4.48
CA MET A 116 -0.52 3.99 3.92
C MET A 116 -1.94 4.49 4.16
N GLY A 117 -2.58 4.89 3.06
CA GLY A 117 -4.02 5.10 2.99
C GLY A 117 -4.76 3.78 2.74
N HIS A 118 -6.09 3.81 2.78
CA HIS A 118 -6.89 2.62 2.51
C HIS A 118 -8.24 2.92 1.86
N GLU A 119 -8.81 1.91 1.21
CA GLU A 119 -10.15 1.90 0.64
C GLU A 119 -11.21 2.29 1.68
N GLY A 120 -12.14 3.16 1.29
CA GLY A 120 -13.30 3.53 2.09
C GLY A 120 -12.95 4.27 3.38
N CYS A 121 -11.97 5.18 3.33
CA CYS A 121 -11.51 5.91 4.50
C CYS A 121 -12.53 6.96 4.96
N GLY A 122 -13.14 6.73 6.13
CA GLY A 122 -14.17 7.62 6.69
C GLY A 122 -13.69 9.06 6.93
N ALA A 123 -12.45 9.24 7.40
CA ALA A 123 -11.89 10.57 7.66
C ALA A 123 -11.64 11.35 6.36
N ILE A 124 -11.16 10.69 5.30
CA ILE A 124 -10.95 11.32 3.98
C ILE A 124 -12.29 11.67 3.34
N LYS A 125 -13.28 10.78 3.43
CA LYS A 125 -14.65 11.07 2.99
C LYS A 125 -15.24 12.27 3.72
N ALA A 126 -15.08 12.36 5.04
CA ALA A 126 -15.55 13.48 5.85
C ALA A 126 -14.82 14.79 5.51
N ALA A 127 -13.50 14.74 5.24
CA ALA A 127 -12.73 15.90 4.79
C ALA A 127 -13.18 16.41 3.41
N GLY A 128 -13.76 15.55 2.58
CA GLY A 128 -14.36 15.91 1.29
C GLY A 128 -15.66 16.73 1.42
N LEU A 129 -16.28 16.81 2.60
CA LEU A 129 -17.53 17.55 2.80
C LEU A 129 -17.34 19.08 2.66
N PRO A 130 -18.43 19.84 2.44
CA PRO A 130 -18.40 21.30 2.52
C PRO A 130 -17.91 21.79 3.88
N ILE A 131 -17.15 22.90 3.91
CA ILE A 131 -16.60 23.46 5.15
C ILE A 131 -17.68 23.71 6.21
N ALA A 132 -18.85 24.21 5.81
CA ALA A 132 -19.96 24.47 6.72
C ALA A 132 -20.52 23.20 7.41
N GLN A 133 -20.32 22.01 6.81
CA GLN A 133 -20.66 20.73 7.47
C GLN A 133 -19.54 20.29 8.40
N ILE A 134 -18.27 20.44 7.98
CA ILE A 134 -17.10 20.13 8.83
C ILE A 134 -17.12 20.99 10.12
N GLU A 135 -17.59 22.23 10.03
CA GLU A 135 -17.71 23.16 11.17
C GLU A 135 -18.80 22.80 12.18
N GLN A 136 -19.65 21.82 11.88
CA GLN A 136 -20.65 21.31 12.83
C GLN A 136 -20.09 20.18 13.71
N GLU A 137 -18.93 19.62 13.35
CA GLU A 137 -18.25 18.60 14.14
C GLU A 137 -17.60 19.20 15.41
N PRO A 138 -17.31 18.38 16.44
CA PRO A 138 -16.51 18.81 17.57
C PRO A 138 -15.20 19.46 17.14
N GLN A 139 -14.76 20.50 17.85
CA GLN A 139 -13.67 21.39 17.41
C GLN A 139 -12.40 20.65 16.94
N GLU A 140 -11.94 19.64 17.68
CA GLU A 140 -10.73 18.91 17.32
C GLU A 140 -10.91 18.03 16.09
N LEU A 141 -12.09 17.43 15.92
CA LEU A 141 -12.42 16.69 14.71
C LEU A 141 -12.51 17.64 13.51
N ALA A 142 -13.19 18.78 13.65
CA ALA A 142 -13.27 19.79 12.60
C ALA A 142 -11.88 20.28 12.18
N ASN A 143 -10.96 20.50 13.13
CA ASN A 143 -9.58 20.87 12.88
C ASN A 143 -8.84 19.79 12.07
N ALA A 144 -8.93 18.53 12.49
CA ALA A 144 -8.31 17.40 11.79
C ALA A 144 -8.85 17.24 10.36
N LEU A 145 -10.17 17.34 10.18
CA LEU A 145 -10.81 17.25 8.86
C LEU A 145 -10.41 18.41 7.94
N LYS A 146 -10.32 19.63 8.46
CA LYS A 146 -9.82 20.80 7.70
C LYS A 146 -8.37 20.61 7.28
N MET A 147 -7.54 20.01 8.11
CA MET A 147 -6.14 19.68 7.77
C MET A 147 -6.07 18.64 6.65
N LEU A 148 -6.84 17.56 6.75
CA LEU A 148 -6.95 16.54 5.69
C LEU A 148 -7.46 17.13 4.38
N LYS A 149 -8.49 17.99 4.44
CA LYS A 149 -9.09 18.63 3.27
C LYS A 149 -8.08 19.44 2.46
N ARG A 150 -7.15 20.12 3.12
CA ARG A 150 -6.05 20.87 2.44
C ARG A 150 -5.12 19.97 1.63
N GLY A 151 -5.12 18.66 1.89
CA GLY A 151 -4.37 17.67 1.11
C GLY A 151 -5.17 17.01 0.00
N LEU A 152 -6.45 17.33 -0.17
CA LEU A 152 -7.26 16.80 -1.27
C LEU A 152 -7.17 17.73 -2.48
N ASP A 153 -6.99 17.12 -3.66
CA ASP A 153 -7.02 17.82 -4.95
C ASP A 153 -8.47 17.87 -5.43
N GLU A 154 -9.22 18.85 -4.93
CA GLU A 154 -10.64 19.01 -5.27
C GLU A 154 -10.87 19.25 -6.77
N GLN A 155 -9.90 19.82 -7.49
CA GLN A 155 -10.03 20.04 -8.93
C GLN A 155 -9.96 18.73 -9.70
N ARG A 156 -8.98 17.88 -9.36
CA ARG A 156 -8.87 16.53 -9.92
C ARG A 156 -10.07 15.67 -9.56
N LEU A 157 -10.51 15.71 -8.30
CA LEU A 157 -11.63 14.91 -7.80
C LEU A 157 -12.97 15.26 -8.46
N LYS A 158 -13.19 16.51 -8.90
CA LYS A 158 -14.42 16.90 -9.63
C LYS A 158 -14.61 16.15 -10.95
N ASN A 159 -13.52 15.67 -11.55
CA ASN A 159 -13.54 14.98 -12.84
C ASN A 159 -13.63 13.45 -12.70
N VAL A 160 -13.72 12.93 -11.47
CA VAL A 160 -13.84 11.49 -11.19
C VAL A 160 -15.27 11.17 -10.78
N HIS A 161 -16.01 10.50 -11.66
CA HIS A 161 -17.43 10.23 -11.46
C HIS A 161 -17.74 8.84 -10.89
N ASP A 162 -16.87 7.85 -11.13
CA ASP A 162 -17.01 6.53 -10.51
C ASP A 162 -16.68 6.62 -9.01
N ALA A 163 -17.55 6.07 -8.17
CA ALA A 163 -17.44 6.21 -6.72
C ALA A 163 -16.19 5.51 -6.13
N ARG A 164 -15.80 4.36 -6.69
CA ARG A 164 -14.59 3.64 -6.23
C ARG A 164 -13.33 4.36 -6.69
N ALA A 165 -13.30 4.84 -7.93
CA ALA A 165 -12.21 5.65 -8.45
C ALA A 165 -12.05 6.95 -7.66
N TYR A 166 -13.17 7.60 -7.29
CA TYR A 166 -13.17 8.81 -6.47
C TYR A 166 -12.56 8.56 -5.10
N ASP A 167 -13.01 7.50 -4.39
CA ASP A 167 -12.46 7.12 -3.08
C ASP A 167 -10.95 6.85 -3.16
N ARG A 168 -10.53 6.03 -4.13
CA ARG A 168 -9.12 5.72 -4.35
C ARG A 168 -8.31 6.99 -4.61
N GLU A 169 -8.75 7.86 -5.50
CA GLU A 169 -8.02 9.08 -5.85
C GLU A 169 -7.94 10.07 -4.67
N ALA A 170 -9.01 10.22 -3.90
CA ALA A 170 -9.03 11.09 -2.73
C ALA A 170 -8.02 10.62 -1.68
N VAL A 171 -7.97 9.31 -1.42
CA VAL A 171 -7.01 8.71 -0.49
C VAL A 171 -5.59 8.81 -1.02
N ILE A 172 -5.36 8.51 -2.30
CA ILE A 172 -4.03 8.62 -2.92
C ILE A 172 -3.50 10.05 -2.83
N THR A 173 -4.34 11.05 -3.09
CA THR A 173 -3.90 12.46 -3.01
C THR A 173 -3.53 12.84 -1.59
N ASN A 174 -4.31 12.40 -0.59
CA ASN A 174 -3.92 12.57 0.81
C ASN A 174 -2.57 11.92 1.11
N VAL A 175 -2.36 10.66 0.70
CA VAL A 175 -1.10 9.95 0.92
C VAL A 175 0.08 10.69 0.27
N ARG A 176 -0.06 11.13 -0.99
CA ARG A 176 0.96 11.96 -1.66
C ARG A 176 1.28 13.19 -0.84
N ARG A 177 0.26 13.90 -0.34
CA ARG A 177 0.45 15.09 0.48
C ARG A 177 1.24 14.83 1.76
N GLN A 178 0.98 13.70 2.44
CA GLN A 178 1.71 13.36 3.67
C GLN A 178 3.16 12.96 3.35
N VAL A 179 3.38 12.21 2.27
CA VAL A 179 4.74 11.87 1.79
C VAL A 179 5.51 13.14 1.44
N GLU A 180 4.92 14.08 0.69
CA GLU A 180 5.52 15.38 0.43
C GLU A 180 5.85 16.16 1.72
N GLY A 181 4.97 16.09 2.72
CA GLY A 181 5.20 16.68 4.04
C GLY A 181 6.45 16.12 4.71
N LEU A 182 6.61 14.79 4.70
CA LEU A 182 7.80 14.10 5.21
C LEU A 182 9.06 14.45 4.41
N CYS A 183 8.94 14.57 3.08
CA CYS A 183 10.06 14.93 2.20
C CYS A 183 10.52 16.39 2.35
N ARG A 184 9.80 17.25 3.07
CA ARG A 184 10.28 18.59 3.44
C ARG A 184 11.21 18.57 4.66
N ASP A 185 11.23 17.47 5.40
CA ASP A 185 12.13 17.30 6.54
C ASP A 185 13.56 17.00 6.05
N ALA A 186 14.48 17.93 6.32
CA ALA A 186 15.87 17.80 5.89
C ALA A 186 16.60 16.61 6.54
N ALA A 187 16.23 16.21 7.76
CA ALA A 187 16.84 15.06 8.42
C ALA A 187 16.37 13.74 7.80
N ILE A 188 15.09 13.65 7.41
CA ILE A 188 14.56 12.51 6.65
C ILE A 188 15.23 12.45 5.27
N MET A 189 15.23 13.55 4.52
CA MET A 189 15.80 13.56 3.16
C MET A 189 17.30 13.32 3.13
N LYS A 190 18.04 13.73 4.16
CA LYS A 190 19.46 13.37 4.29
C LYS A 190 19.66 11.85 4.37
N LYS A 191 18.78 11.12 5.07
CA LYS A 191 18.83 9.65 5.12
C LYS A 191 18.49 9.02 3.79
N VAL A 192 17.53 9.59 3.05
CA VAL A 192 17.19 9.15 1.69
C VAL A 192 18.37 9.34 0.74
N GLN A 193 19.00 10.52 0.74
CA GLN A 193 20.16 10.82 -0.10
C GLN A 193 21.38 9.94 0.20
N ASN A 194 21.51 9.47 1.44
CA ASN A 194 22.56 8.54 1.85
C ASN A 194 22.23 7.06 1.54
N GLU A 195 21.10 6.78 0.89
CA GLU A 195 20.60 5.42 0.64
C GLU A 195 20.34 4.61 1.93
N GLU A 196 20.12 5.31 3.05
CA GLU A 196 19.85 4.71 4.36
C GLU A 196 18.35 4.53 4.63
N LEU A 197 17.49 5.21 3.85
CA LEU A 197 16.04 5.24 4.01
C LEU A 197 15.34 5.34 2.65
N ILE A 198 14.21 4.64 2.49
CA ILE A 198 13.26 4.89 1.40
C ILE A 198 11.94 5.40 1.99
N VAL A 199 11.33 6.42 1.38
CA VAL A 199 9.97 6.87 1.72
C VAL A 199 8.97 6.32 0.71
N VAL A 200 7.86 5.72 1.16
CA VAL A 200 6.87 5.09 0.27
C VAL A 200 5.44 5.50 0.59
N GLY A 201 4.68 5.90 -0.42
CA GLY A 201 3.22 6.07 -0.38
C GLY A 201 2.49 4.83 -0.89
N CYS A 202 1.52 4.34 -0.12
CA CYS A 202 0.78 3.12 -0.41
C CYS A 202 -0.74 3.29 -0.26
N PHE A 203 -1.50 2.45 -0.97
CA PHE A 203 -2.95 2.33 -0.86
C PHE A 203 -3.32 0.87 -0.56
N TYR A 204 -3.96 0.62 0.58
CA TYR A 204 -4.47 -0.68 0.96
C TYR A 204 -5.92 -0.88 0.50
N GLU A 205 -6.14 -1.86 -0.37
CA GLU A 205 -7.47 -2.26 -0.80
C GLU A 205 -8.03 -3.32 0.17
N ILE A 206 -8.99 -2.91 1.00
CA ILE A 206 -9.57 -3.78 2.05
C ILE A 206 -10.27 -4.98 1.42
N SER A 207 -10.93 -4.78 0.28
CA SER A 207 -11.71 -5.82 -0.40
C SER A 207 -10.86 -6.98 -0.92
N SER A 208 -9.62 -6.73 -1.35
CA SER A 208 -8.70 -7.76 -1.87
C SER A 208 -7.58 -8.15 -0.90
N GLY A 209 -7.25 -7.28 0.05
CA GLY A 209 -6.08 -7.42 0.90
C GLY A 209 -4.77 -6.92 0.26
N ILE A 210 -4.82 -6.42 -0.98
CA ILE A 210 -3.64 -5.97 -1.73
C ILE A 210 -3.23 -4.57 -1.28
N VAL A 211 -1.92 -4.37 -1.13
CA VAL A 211 -1.32 -3.03 -0.99
C VAL A 211 -0.71 -2.62 -2.34
N ASP A 212 -1.19 -1.51 -2.89
CA ASP A 212 -0.59 -0.84 -4.04
C ASP A 212 0.46 0.17 -3.57
N PHE A 213 1.71 -0.01 -3.99
CA PHE A 213 2.84 0.86 -3.67
C PHE A 213 3.08 1.77 -4.87
N PHE A 214 2.65 3.04 -4.78
CA PHE A 214 2.53 3.90 -5.97
C PHE A 214 3.46 5.12 -5.96
N MET A 215 4.16 5.40 -4.86
CA MET A 215 5.06 6.54 -4.75
C MET A 215 6.29 6.15 -3.94
N GLU A 216 7.42 5.94 -4.61
CA GLU A 216 8.70 5.62 -3.98
C GLU A 216 9.64 6.82 -4.10
N VAL A 217 10.23 7.25 -2.99
CA VAL A 217 11.21 8.34 -2.94
C VAL A 217 12.54 7.75 -2.46
N THR A 218 13.43 7.53 -3.42
CA THR A 218 14.81 7.03 -3.21
C THR A 218 15.87 8.11 -3.39
N GLU A 219 15.48 9.27 -3.92
CA GLU A 219 16.35 10.42 -4.17
C GLU A 219 15.59 11.73 -3.94
N ALA A 220 16.31 12.85 -3.86
CA ALA A 220 15.67 14.15 -3.67
C ALA A 220 14.77 14.50 -4.88
N PRO A 221 13.53 14.98 -4.66
CA PRO A 221 12.71 15.49 -5.76
C PRO A 221 13.45 16.62 -6.46
N THR A 222 13.79 16.44 -7.74
CA THR A 222 14.35 17.53 -8.54
C THR A 222 13.24 18.55 -8.81
N ALA A 223 13.53 19.84 -8.65
CA ALA A 223 12.55 20.93 -8.80
C ALA A 223 11.91 21.06 -10.20
N ALA A 224 12.26 20.16 -11.14
CA ALA A 224 11.81 20.13 -12.52
C ALA A 224 11.10 18.82 -12.92
N ALA A 225 10.92 17.87 -12.00
CA ALA A 225 10.21 16.63 -12.28
C ALA A 225 8.87 16.61 -11.54
N GLU A 226 7.77 16.64 -12.30
CA GLU A 226 6.53 15.96 -11.87
C GLU A 226 6.93 14.59 -11.30
N PRO A 227 6.35 14.12 -10.18
CA PRO A 227 6.74 12.86 -9.58
C PRO A 227 6.67 11.78 -10.65
N HIS A 228 7.83 11.33 -11.12
CA HIS A 228 7.91 10.26 -12.08
C HIS A 228 7.34 9.05 -11.38
N LEU A 229 6.15 8.65 -11.82
CA LEU A 229 5.54 7.39 -11.50
C LEU A 229 6.51 6.29 -11.97
N VAL A 230 7.41 5.86 -11.10
CA VAL A 230 8.21 4.65 -11.34
C VAL A 230 7.28 3.47 -11.10
N MET A 231 6.43 3.19 -12.09
CA MET A 231 5.85 1.86 -12.25
C MET A 231 7.00 0.93 -12.63
N ARG A 232 7.73 0.40 -11.64
CA ARG A 232 8.41 -0.89 -11.86
C ARG A 232 7.31 -1.93 -11.98
N GLY A 233 6.83 -2.10 -13.21
CA GLY A 233 5.78 -3.06 -13.53
C GLY A 233 6.17 -4.44 -13.02
N VAL A 234 5.47 -4.91 -11.99
CA VAL A 234 5.25 -6.34 -11.85
C VAL A 234 4.27 -6.67 -12.98
N HIS A 235 4.73 -7.39 -13.99
CA HIS A 235 3.97 -7.71 -15.21
C HIS A 235 2.50 -8.05 -14.91
N SER A 236 1.59 -7.11 -15.15
CA SER A 236 0.16 -7.35 -15.29
C SER A 236 -0.23 -6.91 -16.69
N GLY A 237 -0.35 -7.90 -17.58
CA GLY A 237 -0.69 -7.68 -18.96
C GLY A 237 -1.24 -8.93 -19.58
N VAL A 238 -2.47 -9.30 -19.23
CA VAL A 238 -3.41 -9.97 -20.14
C VAL A 238 -4.82 -9.56 -19.76
N GLN A 239 -5.45 -8.73 -20.58
CA GLN A 239 -6.91 -8.70 -20.66
C GLN A 239 -7.36 -10.01 -21.32
N SER A 240 -8.05 -10.88 -20.58
CA SER A 240 -8.89 -11.91 -21.18
C SER A 240 -10.06 -12.21 -20.27
N ARG A 241 -11.25 -12.03 -20.83
CA ARG A 241 -12.55 -12.40 -20.29
C ARG A 241 -12.53 -13.87 -19.83
N MET A 242 -12.69 -14.11 -18.53
CA MET A 242 -12.78 -15.45 -17.94
C MET A 242 -14.26 -15.79 -17.76
N GLU A 243 -14.76 -16.76 -18.51
CA GLU A 243 -15.98 -17.48 -18.16
C GLU A 243 -15.63 -18.52 -17.09
N TYR A 244 -16.37 -18.52 -15.99
CA TYR A 244 -16.19 -19.49 -14.91
C TYR A 244 -16.91 -20.80 -15.29
N HIS A 245 -16.15 -21.88 -15.41
CA HIS A 245 -16.67 -23.22 -15.16
C HIS A 245 -16.09 -23.70 -13.83
N VAL A 246 -16.97 -23.84 -12.85
CA VAL A 246 -16.66 -24.48 -11.56
C VAL A 246 -16.77 -25.98 -11.81
N ASP A 247 -15.63 -26.67 -11.84
CA ASP A 247 -15.61 -28.10 -11.63
C ASP A 247 -14.96 -28.44 -10.30
N GLN A 248 -15.51 -29.45 -9.65
CA GLN A 248 -15.40 -29.71 -8.22
C GLN A 248 -13.98 -30.13 -7.81
N THR A 249 -13.67 -29.86 -6.53
CA THR A 249 -12.38 -30.08 -5.86
C THR A 249 -11.82 -31.51 -5.98
N PRO A 250 -10.52 -31.67 -5.67
CA PRO A 250 -10.22 -32.26 -4.37
C PRO A 250 -9.14 -31.49 -3.58
N LYS A 251 -9.31 -31.53 -2.26
CA LYS A 251 -8.39 -31.02 -1.23
C LYS A 251 -6.95 -31.49 -1.50
N ALA A 252 -5.98 -30.57 -1.37
CA ALA A 252 -4.58 -30.91 -1.25
C ALA A 252 -4.13 -30.65 0.19
N ASP A 253 -3.62 -31.71 0.82
CA ASP A 253 -3.05 -31.71 2.17
C ASP A 253 -1.74 -30.92 2.21
N CYS A 254 -1.60 -30.04 3.19
CA CYS A 254 -0.40 -29.25 3.43
C CYS A 254 0.53 -29.97 4.39
N GLU A 255 1.37 -30.88 3.89
CA GLU A 255 2.59 -31.31 4.61
C GLU A 255 3.78 -31.48 3.64
N GLY A 256 4.84 -30.70 3.87
CA GLY A 256 6.24 -31.03 3.61
C GLY A 256 6.69 -31.33 2.17
N SER A 257 7.33 -30.37 1.50
CA SER A 257 8.70 -30.50 0.96
C SER A 257 9.13 -29.26 0.17
N GLU A 258 10.27 -28.70 0.56
CA GLU A 258 11.01 -27.70 -0.21
C GLU A 258 11.62 -28.34 -1.46
N GLN A 259 10.88 -28.41 -2.57
CA GLN A 259 11.47 -28.49 -3.92
C GLN A 259 10.63 -27.65 -4.88
N GLY A 260 11.25 -26.57 -5.39
CA GLY A 260 10.61 -25.64 -6.32
C GLY A 260 10.21 -26.34 -7.62
N VAL A 261 8.91 -26.33 -7.91
CA VAL A 261 8.40 -26.67 -9.24
C VAL A 261 8.56 -25.44 -10.15
N ILE A 262 9.60 -25.45 -10.98
CA ILE A 262 9.78 -24.48 -12.06
C ILE A 262 8.87 -24.89 -13.22
N PHE A 263 7.74 -24.20 -13.40
CA PHE A 263 6.98 -24.30 -14.66
C PHE A 263 7.74 -23.57 -15.77
N LYS A 264 8.50 -24.32 -16.59
CA LYS A 264 9.04 -23.79 -17.84
C LYS A 264 7.91 -23.60 -18.85
N ARG A 265 7.58 -22.34 -19.17
CA ARG A 265 6.65 -21.99 -20.24
C ARG A 265 7.37 -22.15 -21.58
N GLN A 266 7.05 -23.21 -22.31
CA GLN A 266 7.48 -23.36 -23.71
C GLN A 266 6.40 -22.71 -24.59
N VAL A 267 6.76 -21.61 -25.26
CA VAL A 267 5.87 -20.90 -26.20
C VAL A 267 6.32 -21.27 -27.61
N SER A 268 5.51 -22.06 -28.33
CA SER A 268 5.68 -22.27 -29.77
C SER A 268 4.93 -21.19 -30.54
N PHE A 269 5.64 -20.53 -31.46
CA PHE A 269 5.09 -19.49 -32.34
C PHE A 269 4.70 -20.11 -33.68
N THR A 270 3.44 -19.96 -34.09
CA THR A 270 3.02 -20.16 -35.49
C THR A 270 2.62 -18.81 -36.04
N PRO A 271 3.34 -18.23 -37.03
CA PRO A 271 2.98 -16.96 -37.60
C PRO A 271 1.71 -17.07 -38.46
N PRO A 272 0.84 -16.06 -38.47
CA PRO A 272 -0.34 -16.03 -39.34
C PRO A 272 0.03 -15.77 -40.80
N ALA A 273 -0.75 -16.33 -41.72
CA ALA A 273 -0.61 -16.12 -43.17
C ALA A 273 -1.01 -14.69 -43.58
N PRO A 274 -0.40 -14.11 -44.64
CA PRO A 274 -0.65 -12.72 -45.03
C PRO A 274 -1.91 -12.54 -45.87
N ASP A 275 -2.69 -11.53 -45.45
CA ASP A 275 -3.67 -10.67 -46.14
C ASP A 275 -4.58 -11.18 -47.27
N SER A 276 -5.89 -10.90 -47.09
CA SER A 276 -6.80 -10.56 -48.19
C SER A 276 -7.75 -9.41 -47.79
N ALA A 277 -7.47 -8.23 -48.34
CA ALA A 277 -8.30 -7.09 -48.79
C ALA A 277 -9.58 -6.63 -48.02
N PRO A 278 -9.91 -5.31 -48.05
CA PRO A 278 -10.94 -4.71 -47.21
C PRO A 278 -12.35 -4.78 -47.83
N VAL A 279 -13.36 -5.06 -47.00
CA VAL A 279 -14.78 -4.95 -47.38
C VAL A 279 -15.31 -3.58 -46.92
N LYS A 280 -15.93 -2.85 -47.86
CA LYS A 280 -16.57 -1.52 -47.70
C LYS A 280 -17.85 -1.59 -46.82
N PRO A 281 -18.31 -0.47 -46.24
CA PRO A 281 -19.52 -0.44 -45.42
C PRO A 281 -20.78 -0.38 -46.28
N SER A 282 -21.82 -1.11 -45.90
CA SER A 282 -23.18 -0.95 -46.42
C SER A 282 -24.05 -0.22 -45.39
N GLU A 283 -24.73 0.82 -45.88
CA GLU A 283 -25.77 1.60 -45.21
C GLU A 283 -27.03 0.77 -44.93
N GLY A 284 -27.76 1.19 -43.90
CA GLY A 284 -29.22 1.03 -43.82
C GLY A 284 -29.75 -0.27 -43.22
N ASP A 285 -30.13 -0.23 -41.95
CA ASP A 285 -31.53 -0.44 -41.57
C ASP A 285 -31.74 -0.07 -40.09
N GLY A 286 -32.81 0.68 -39.86
CA GLY A 286 -33.09 1.26 -38.55
C GLY A 286 -33.89 0.35 -37.62
N ILE A 287 -34.27 1.02 -36.52
CA ILE A 287 -35.47 0.84 -35.71
C ILE A 287 -35.30 0.13 -34.34
N HIS A 288 -35.68 0.90 -33.32
CA HIS A 288 -36.25 0.59 -32.00
C HIS A 288 -35.38 0.58 -30.72
N MET A 289 -35.52 1.69 -29.98
CA MET A 289 -35.51 1.77 -28.51
C MET A 289 -36.30 0.63 -27.86
N ARG A 290 -35.74 0.02 -26.80
CA ARG A 290 -36.47 -0.32 -25.57
C ARG A 290 -35.59 -0.16 -24.33
N TYR A 291 -36.02 0.77 -23.46
CA TYR A 291 -35.71 0.80 -22.04
C TYR A 291 -36.22 -0.48 -21.37
N ALA A 292 -35.42 -1.10 -20.50
CA ALA A 292 -35.92 -2.05 -19.50
C ALA A 292 -35.34 -1.70 -18.13
N LYS A 293 -36.24 -1.16 -17.32
CA LYS A 293 -36.17 -0.92 -15.89
C LYS A 293 -36.50 -2.24 -15.20
N ALA A 294 -35.71 -2.70 -14.23
CA ALA A 294 -36.13 -3.74 -13.30
C ALA A 294 -35.55 -3.45 -11.92
N LEU A 295 -36.44 -3.01 -11.03
CA LEU A 295 -36.30 -3.03 -9.58
C LEU A 295 -36.87 -4.35 -9.08
N ALA A 296 -36.18 -4.98 -8.12
CA ALA A 296 -36.75 -5.60 -6.94
C ALA A 296 -35.65 -5.62 -5.87
#